data_AF-A0A2J7PMB3-F1
#
_entry.id   AF-A0A2J7PMB3-F1
#
_cell.length_a   1.000
_cell.length_b   1.000
_cell.length_c   1.000
_cell.angle_alpha   90.00
_cell.angle_beta   90.00
_cell.angle_gamma   90.00
#
_symmetry.space_group_name_H-M   'P 1'
#
loop_
_entity.id
_entity.type
_entity.pdbx_description
1 polymer ?
#
loop_
_entity_poly.entity_id
_entity_poly.type
_entity_poly.pdbx_seq_one_letter_code
_entity_poly.pdbx_strand_id
1 'polypeptide(L)'
;MFILFQEICDAYVCFFRHCEEYFLCHYSPPTGINSVGEHISLEAELYLDRSSNDAEQHLRQPIFDCLPKRETCITGCHSMDEIDLLELGSYTELQGGNIVLSSGYSSILKLVSREIPQGNVCKRRAVTIRWQDQKNSCTKLEQCEKGCEETSEDNSENKATNTSESGETSSASFCQRHNRDGNSESSQSKSVELVPNAEIVCEDGSHYYADHLICTVPLGVLKEKAATLFSPPLLQYKLDSIERLLFDDLSNTWYHKIYSFSKLSETPLLGWISGREAKYMETLSHDQVADTCTDILMKILSNPFIPKPKLCIW
;
A
#
# COMPACT_ATOMS: atom_id res chain seq x y z
N MET A 1 12.66 -23.18 -29.03
CA MET A 1 11.68 -22.19 -28.50
C MET A 1 10.93 -22.60 -27.23
N PHE A 2 9.99 -23.58 -27.17
CA PHE A 2 9.28 -23.88 -25.90
C PHE A 2 10.20 -24.43 -24.79
N ILE A 3 11.15 -25.31 -25.15
CA ILE A 3 12.11 -25.89 -24.20
C ILE A 3 13.03 -24.81 -23.62
N LEU A 4 13.57 -23.94 -24.48
CA LEU A 4 14.40 -22.80 -24.06
C LEU A 4 13.66 -21.86 -23.10
N PHE A 5 12.41 -21.53 -23.42
CA PHE A 5 11.60 -20.68 -22.56
C PHE A 5 11.38 -21.32 -21.18
N GLN A 6 11.05 -22.62 -21.14
CA GLN A 6 10.88 -23.35 -19.89
C GLN A 6 12.18 -23.39 -19.07
N GLU A 7 13.31 -23.70 -19.72
CA GLU A 7 14.64 -23.71 -19.10
C GLU A 7 14.95 -22.36 -18.42
N ILE A 8 14.75 -21.25 -19.13
CA ILE A 8 15.01 -19.91 -18.60
C ILE A 8 14.02 -19.55 -17.49
N CYS A 9 12.74 -19.95 -17.61
CA CYS A 9 11.77 -19.76 -16.54
C CYS A 9 12.18 -20.51 -15.27
N ASP A 10 12.65 -21.75 -15.39
CA ASP A 10 13.09 -22.57 -14.26
C ASP A 10 14.34 -21.95 -13.62
N ALA A 11 15.30 -21.48 -14.42
CA ALA A 11 16.49 -20.77 -13.93
C ALA A 11 16.10 -19.48 -13.18
N TYR A 12 15.18 -18.68 -13.74
CA TYR A 12 14.69 -17.46 -13.11
C TYR A 12 14.00 -17.73 -11.76
N VAL A 13 13.21 -18.80 -11.65
CA VAL A 13 12.60 -19.21 -10.38
C VAL A 13 13.67 -19.51 -9.33
N CYS A 14 14.78 -20.14 -9.71
CA CYS A 14 15.90 -20.35 -8.80
C CYS A 14 16.54 -19.03 -8.36
N PHE A 15 16.77 -18.09 -9.28
CA PHE A 15 17.34 -16.77 -8.94
C PHE A 15 16.46 -16.00 -7.96
N PHE A 16 15.15 -16.04 -8.17
CA PHE A 16 14.19 -15.38 -7.29
C PHE A 16 14.15 -16.03 -5.90
N ARG A 17 14.20 -17.37 -5.82
CA ARG A 17 14.30 -18.07 -4.53
C ARG A 17 15.57 -17.74 -3.77
N HIS A 18 16.71 -17.61 -4.46
CA HIS A 18 17.95 -17.15 -3.80
C HIS A 18 17.77 -15.76 -3.18
N CYS A 19 16.96 -14.88 -3.79
CA CYS A 19 16.67 -13.58 -3.21
C CYS A 19 15.91 -13.70 -1.87
N GLU A 20 14.99 -14.65 -1.73
CA GLU A 20 14.25 -14.89 -0.48
C GLU A 20 15.16 -15.41 0.64
N GLU A 21 16.19 -16.19 0.30
CA GLU A 21 17.12 -16.79 1.26
C GLU A 21 17.94 -15.76 2.04
N TYR A 22 18.17 -14.56 1.50
CA TYR A 22 18.90 -13.51 2.23
C TYR A 22 18.20 -13.12 3.54
N PHE A 23 16.87 -12.97 3.51
CA PHE A 23 16.09 -12.73 4.71
C PHE A 23 16.03 -13.97 5.61
N LEU A 24 15.68 -15.13 5.02
CA LEU A 24 15.39 -16.36 5.77
C LEU A 24 16.63 -16.96 6.45
N CYS A 25 17.80 -16.83 5.84
CA CYS A 25 19.05 -17.39 6.33
C CYS A 25 20.03 -16.32 6.85
N HIS A 26 19.65 -15.05 6.83
CA HIS A 26 20.49 -13.91 7.23
C HIS A 26 21.84 -13.87 6.47
N TYR A 27 21.81 -14.19 5.17
CA TYR A 27 23.01 -14.09 4.34
C TYR A 27 23.34 -12.64 4.01
N SER A 28 24.62 -12.39 3.76
CA SER A 28 25.06 -11.08 3.23
C SER A 28 25.03 -11.11 1.71
N PRO A 29 24.40 -10.13 1.05
CA PRO A 29 24.38 -10.05 -0.40
C PRO A 29 25.77 -9.73 -0.97
N PRO A 30 26.01 -10.00 -2.26
CA PRO A 30 27.22 -9.59 -2.94
C PRO A 30 27.45 -8.07 -2.82
N THR A 31 28.71 -7.66 -2.80
CA THR A 31 29.07 -6.24 -2.64
C THR A 31 28.43 -5.39 -3.74
N GLY A 32 27.70 -4.35 -3.33
CA GLY A 32 27.04 -3.43 -4.26
C GLY A 32 25.66 -3.87 -4.75
N ILE A 33 25.17 -5.03 -4.33
CA ILE A 33 23.84 -5.54 -4.67
C ILE A 33 22.91 -5.31 -3.46
N ASN A 34 21.89 -4.47 -3.62
CA ASN A 34 20.97 -4.10 -2.54
C ASN A 34 19.51 -4.40 -2.89
N SER A 35 19.22 -4.62 -4.16
CA SER A 35 17.87 -4.88 -4.64
C SER A 35 17.71 -6.24 -5.31
N VAL A 36 16.47 -6.71 -5.37
CA VAL A 36 16.11 -7.95 -6.05
C VAL A 36 16.42 -7.87 -7.54
N GLY A 37 16.18 -6.71 -8.17
CA GLY A 37 16.48 -6.50 -9.59
C GLY A 37 17.97 -6.56 -9.92
N GLU A 38 18.83 -5.94 -9.10
CA GLU A 38 20.29 -6.03 -9.24
C GLU A 38 20.77 -7.49 -9.10
N HIS A 39 20.24 -8.23 -8.11
CA HIS A 39 20.62 -9.63 -7.90
C HIS A 39 20.20 -10.54 -9.07
N ILE A 40 18.96 -10.40 -9.55
CA ILE A 40 18.45 -11.16 -10.70
C ILE A 40 19.28 -10.85 -11.95
N SER A 41 19.65 -9.58 -12.16
CA SER A 41 20.47 -9.18 -13.31
C SER A 41 21.86 -9.83 -13.25
N LEU A 42 22.50 -9.82 -12.07
CA LEU A 42 23.77 -10.50 -11.85
C LEU A 42 23.68 -12.01 -12.14
N GLU A 43 22.66 -12.69 -11.62
CA GLU A 43 22.47 -14.14 -11.85
C GLU A 43 22.20 -14.44 -13.33
N ALA A 44 21.40 -13.61 -14.01
CA ALA A 44 21.15 -13.75 -15.45
C ALA A 44 22.43 -13.57 -16.28
N GLU A 45 23.25 -12.57 -15.97
CA GLU A 45 24.55 -12.37 -16.63
C GLU A 45 25.46 -13.59 -16.46
N LEU A 46 25.59 -14.09 -15.22
CA LEU A 46 26.39 -15.29 -14.93
C LEU A 46 25.87 -16.54 -15.65
N TYR A 47 24.56 -16.67 -15.79
CA TYR A 47 23.92 -17.77 -16.51
C TYR A 47 24.20 -17.71 -18.01
N LEU A 48 24.09 -16.50 -18.59
CA LEU A 48 24.32 -16.27 -20.02
C LEU A 48 25.80 -16.46 -20.41
N ASP A 49 26.72 -16.06 -19.55
CA ASP A 49 28.17 -16.21 -19.80
C ASP A 49 28.59 -17.69 -19.88
N ARG A 50 27.96 -18.55 -19.06
CA ARG A 50 28.14 -20.01 -19.11
C ARG A 50 27.53 -20.66 -20.37
N SER A 51 26.64 -19.96 -21.06
CA SER A 51 25.83 -20.48 -22.18
C SER A 51 26.34 -20.03 -23.56
N SER A 52 27.59 -19.58 -23.66
CA SER A 52 28.16 -18.76 -24.74
C SER A 52 28.30 -19.42 -26.13
N ASN A 53 27.79 -20.64 -26.35
CA ASN A 53 27.94 -21.40 -27.61
C ASN A 53 26.63 -21.95 -28.21
N ASP A 54 25.47 -21.41 -27.80
CA ASP A 54 24.16 -21.91 -28.25
C ASP A 54 23.61 -21.13 -29.46
N ALA A 55 23.03 -21.83 -30.44
CA ALA A 55 22.39 -21.23 -31.61
C ALA A 55 21.21 -20.32 -31.22
N GLU A 56 20.58 -20.57 -30.07
CA GLU A 56 19.48 -19.77 -29.54
C GLU A 56 19.94 -18.67 -28.55
N GLN A 57 21.25 -18.38 -28.41
CA GLN A 57 21.76 -17.40 -27.43
C GLN A 57 21.11 -16.01 -27.56
N HIS A 58 20.84 -15.56 -28.80
CA HIS A 58 20.19 -14.28 -29.08
C HIS A 58 18.75 -14.18 -28.53
N LEU A 59 18.10 -15.31 -28.22
CA LEU A 59 16.76 -15.37 -27.63
C LEU A 59 16.79 -15.38 -26.10
N ARG A 60 17.92 -15.73 -25.47
CA ARG A 60 18.00 -15.91 -24.02
C ARG A 60 17.85 -14.59 -23.26
N GLN A 61 18.61 -13.56 -23.64
CA GLN A 61 18.54 -12.23 -23.00
C GLN A 61 17.13 -11.62 -23.07
N PRO A 62 16.44 -11.56 -24.24
CA PRO A 62 15.07 -11.04 -24.28
C PRO A 62 14.07 -11.78 -23.39
N ILE A 63 14.28 -13.08 -23.12
CA ILE A 63 13.44 -13.85 -22.19
C ILE A 63 13.74 -13.42 -20.75
N PHE A 64 15.02 -13.29 -20.36
CA PHE A 64 15.36 -12.74 -19.04
C PHE A 64 14.85 -11.31 -18.85
N ASP A 65 14.89 -10.47 -19.88
CA ASP A 65 14.38 -9.09 -19.80
C ASP A 65 12.85 -9.02 -19.63
N CYS A 66 12.13 -10.09 -20.00
CA CYS A 66 10.66 -10.11 -19.92
C CYS A 66 10.13 -10.67 -18.59
N LEU A 67 10.87 -11.59 -17.94
CA LEU A 67 10.43 -12.26 -16.72
C LEU A 67 10.21 -11.32 -15.52
N PRO A 68 11.07 -10.31 -15.26
CA PRO A 68 10.83 -9.33 -14.21
C PRO A 68 9.52 -8.57 -14.36
N LYS A 69 8.99 -8.42 -15.58
CA LYS A 69 7.68 -7.76 -15.79
C LYS A 69 6.57 -8.51 -15.09
N ARG A 70 6.61 -9.85 -15.05
CA ARG A 70 5.69 -10.66 -14.25
C ARG A 70 5.81 -10.35 -12.76
N GLU A 71 7.03 -10.35 -12.24
CA GLU A 71 7.27 -10.14 -10.81
C GLU A 71 6.89 -8.72 -10.36
N THR A 72 7.06 -7.71 -11.23
CA THR A 72 6.57 -6.36 -10.93
C THR A 72 5.03 -6.29 -10.84
N CYS A 73 4.30 -7.13 -11.60
CA CYS A 73 2.84 -7.23 -11.46
C CYS A 73 2.44 -7.93 -10.15
N ILE A 74 3.19 -8.95 -9.73
CA ILE A 74 2.94 -9.67 -8.47
C ILE A 74 3.24 -8.77 -7.27
N THR A 75 4.38 -8.08 -7.31
CA THR A 75 4.89 -7.24 -6.21
C THR A 75 4.23 -5.86 -6.18
N GLY A 76 3.70 -5.39 -7.31
CA GLY A 76 3.08 -4.07 -7.42
C GLY A 76 4.08 -2.92 -7.45
N CYS A 77 5.26 -3.12 -8.06
CA CYS A 77 6.32 -2.11 -8.22
C CYS A 77 6.53 -1.74 -9.70
N HIS A 78 7.37 -0.73 -9.97
CA HIS A 78 7.74 -0.40 -11.35
C HIS A 78 8.99 -1.16 -11.82
N SER A 79 9.99 -1.32 -10.95
CA SER A 79 11.16 -2.16 -11.19
C SER A 79 11.39 -3.09 -10.00
N MET A 80 12.00 -4.25 -10.26
CA MET A 80 12.50 -5.10 -9.17
C MET A 80 13.68 -4.45 -8.42
N ASP A 81 14.28 -3.40 -8.98
CA ASP A 81 15.31 -2.58 -8.30
C ASP A 81 14.73 -1.77 -7.12
N GLU A 82 13.41 -1.58 -7.08
CA GLU A 82 12.72 -0.91 -5.97
C GLU A 82 12.50 -1.84 -4.77
N ILE A 83 12.77 -3.14 -4.93
CA ILE A 83 12.53 -4.15 -3.92
C ILE A 83 13.83 -4.43 -3.18
N ASP A 84 13.83 -4.15 -1.88
CA ASP A 84 14.96 -4.42 -1.00
C ASP A 84 15.22 -5.93 -0.94
N LEU A 85 16.44 -6.33 -1.31
CA LEU A 85 16.86 -7.73 -1.35
C LEU A 85 16.78 -8.39 0.03
N LEU A 86 17.10 -7.64 1.09
CA LEU A 86 17.14 -8.17 2.45
C LEU A 86 15.74 -8.36 3.05
N GLU A 87 14.71 -7.73 2.48
CA GLU A 87 13.35 -7.78 3.01
C GLU A 87 12.41 -8.66 2.17
N LEU A 88 12.82 -9.12 0.98
CA LEU A 88 11.94 -9.89 0.08
C LEU A 88 11.36 -11.14 0.78
N GLY A 89 12.20 -11.91 1.48
CA GLY A 89 11.77 -13.13 2.16
C GLY A 89 10.91 -12.90 3.41
N SER A 90 10.60 -11.65 3.77
CA SER A 90 9.64 -11.35 4.85
C SER A 90 8.19 -11.63 4.45
N TYR A 91 7.90 -11.65 3.13
CA TYR A 91 6.59 -12.03 2.62
C TYR A 91 6.33 -13.53 2.85
N THR A 92 5.16 -13.87 3.40
CA THR A 92 4.76 -15.25 3.66
C THR A 92 3.63 -15.67 2.71
N GLU A 93 3.90 -16.62 1.82
CA GLU A 93 2.89 -17.23 0.97
C GLU A 93 2.08 -18.29 1.74
N LEU A 94 0.75 -18.18 1.69
CA LEU A 94 -0.14 -19.16 2.30
C LEU A 94 -0.34 -20.36 1.37
N GLN A 95 -0.33 -21.56 1.95
CA GLN A 95 -0.61 -22.79 1.22
C GLN A 95 -2.08 -22.85 0.79
N GLY A 96 -2.37 -23.49 -0.35
CA GLY A 96 -3.74 -23.74 -0.81
C GLY A 96 -4.08 -23.20 -2.20
N GLY A 97 -3.14 -22.51 -2.86
CA GLY A 97 -3.31 -22.00 -4.22
C GLY A 97 -4.32 -20.86 -4.34
N ASN A 98 -4.48 -20.36 -5.57
CA ASN A 98 -5.34 -19.22 -5.86
C ASN A 98 -6.78 -19.64 -6.11
N ILE A 99 -7.73 -19.00 -5.42
CA ILE A 99 -9.17 -19.19 -5.64
C ILE A 99 -9.77 -17.97 -6.33
N VAL A 100 -10.77 -18.18 -7.18
CA VAL A 100 -11.58 -17.10 -7.75
C VAL A 100 -13.00 -17.24 -7.23
N LEU A 101 -13.51 -16.19 -6.59
CA LEU A 101 -14.89 -16.18 -6.10
C LEU A 101 -15.85 -15.95 -7.27
N SER A 102 -16.70 -16.94 -7.55
CA SER A 102 -17.67 -16.91 -8.65
C SER A 102 -18.68 -15.75 -8.55
N SER A 103 -18.95 -15.28 -7.33
CA SER A 103 -19.81 -14.12 -7.06
C SER A 103 -19.07 -12.77 -7.18
N GLY A 104 -17.78 -12.78 -7.50
CA GLY A 104 -16.87 -11.64 -7.39
C GLY A 104 -16.44 -11.34 -5.95
N TYR A 105 -15.24 -10.77 -5.80
CA TYR A 105 -14.63 -10.46 -4.49
C TYR A 105 -15.41 -9.41 -3.68
N SER A 106 -16.23 -8.58 -4.33
CA SER A 106 -17.10 -7.62 -3.65
C SER A 106 -18.15 -8.29 -2.75
N SER A 107 -18.41 -9.60 -2.89
CA SER A 107 -19.28 -10.34 -1.98
C SER A 107 -18.73 -10.40 -0.56
N ILE A 108 -17.40 -10.40 -0.38
CA ILE A 108 -16.74 -10.34 0.94
C ILE A 108 -17.12 -9.04 1.64
N LEU A 109 -17.06 -7.91 0.93
CA LEU A 109 -17.40 -6.60 1.49
C LEU A 109 -18.84 -6.55 1.97
N LYS A 110 -19.77 -7.24 1.31
CA LYS A 110 -21.18 -7.31 1.75
C LYS A 110 -21.32 -7.99 3.11
N LEU A 111 -20.53 -9.03 3.37
CA LEU A 111 -20.53 -9.74 4.65
C LEU A 111 -19.95 -8.86 5.76
N VAL A 112 -18.79 -8.24 5.52
CA VAL A 112 -18.13 -7.36 6.50
C VAL A 112 -18.98 -6.12 6.80
N SER A 113 -19.61 -5.53 5.77
CA SER A 113 -20.42 -4.32 5.93
C SER A 113 -21.71 -4.55 6.71
N ARG A 114 -22.21 -5.79 6.81
CA ARG A 114 -23.47 -6.11 7.48
C ARG A 114 -23.42 -5.82 8.99
N GLU A 115 -22.25 -5.97 9.59
CA GLU A 115 -22.03 -5.77 11.02
C GLU A 115 -21.76 -4.29 11.36
N ILE A 116 -21.62 -3.42 10.35
CA ILE A 116 -21.43 -1.98 10.54
C ILE A 116 -22.80 -1.29 10.59
N PRO A 117 -23.11 -0.51 11.65
CA PRO A 117 -24.39 0.19 11.75
C PRO A 117 -24.71 1.07 10.54
N GLN A 118 -25.98 1.10 10.16
CA GLN A 118 -26.44 1.87 9.01
C GLN A 118 -26.18 3.37 9.23
N GLY A 119 -25.54 4.01 8.25
CA GLY A 119 -25.16 5.43 8.32
C GLY A 119 -23.71 5.67 8.75
N ASN A 120 -23.02 4.68 9.34
CA ASN A 120 -21.62 4.84 9.74
C ASN A 120 -20.64 4.74 8.57
N VAL A 121 -21.05 4.11 7.46
CA VAL A 121 -20.28 4.10 6.20
C VAL A 121 -20.75 5.25 5.30
N CYS A 122 -20.05 6.38 5.37
CA CYS A 122 -20.32 7.55 4.54
C CYS A 122 -19.59 7.45 3.19
N LYS A 123 -20.34 7.29 2.10
CA LYS A 123 -19.80 7.17 0.72
C LYS A 123 -19.73 8.54 0.03
N ARG A 124 -18.86 8.65 -0.98
CA ARG A 124 -18.67 9.87 -1.80
C ARG A 124 -18.29 11.09 -0.97
N ARG A 125 -17.38 10.90 -0.02
CA ARG A 125 -16.84 11.97 0.82
C ARG A 125 -15.32 11.87 0.77
N ALA A 126 -14.70 12.64 -0.12
CA ALA A 126 -13.27 12.90 0.01
C ALA A 126 -13.05 13.83 1.21
N VAL A 127 -11.90 13.67 1.86
CA VAL A 127 -11.65 14.26 3.17
C VAL A 127 -10.30 14.97 3.21
N THR A 128 -10.20 15.97 4.10
CA THR A 128 -8.96 16.55 4.61
C THR A 128 -8.92 16.31 6.11
N ILE A 129 -7.77 15.90 6.63
CA ILE A 129 -7.56 15.53 8.03
C ILE A 129 -6.83 16.68 8.72
N ARG A 130 -7.47 17.26 9.72
CA ARG A 130 -6.86 18.19 10.67
C ARG A 130 -6.62 17.46 11.98
N TRP A 131 -5.41 17.52 12.52
CA TRP A 131 -5.04 16.79 13.73
C TRP A 131 -4.09 17.63 14.58
N GLN A 132 -4.04 17.36 15.88
CA GLN A 132 -3.18 18.11 16.78
C GLN A 132 -1.74 17.57 16.75
N ASP A 133 -0.76 18.48 16.66
CA ASP A 133 0.64 18.14 16.82
C ASP A 133 0.92 17.80 18.30
N GLN A 134 1.49 16.62 18.56
CA GLN A 134 1.88 16.20 19.91
C GLN A 134 2.92 17.12 20.55
N LYS A 135 3.54 18.05 19.80
CA LYS A 135 4.42 19.08 20.37
C LYS A 135 3.69 20.08 21.28
N ASN A 136 2.36 20.25 21.16
CA ASN A 136 1.60 21.20 21.97
C ASN A 136 0.92 20.59 23.22
N SER A 137 0.99 19.28 23.44
CA SER A 137 0.52 18.69 24.71
C SER A 137 1.58 18.73 25.81
N CYS A 138 2.87 18.84 25.46
CA CYS A 138 3.98 18.86 26.42
C CYS A 138 4.20 20.25 27.07
N THR A 139 3.79 21.35 26.43
CA THR A 139 4.05 22.71 26.93
C THR A 139 3.02 23.24 27.95
N LYS A 140 1.95 22.50 28.25
CA LYS A 140 0.94 22.89 29.25
C LYS A 140 1.19 22.33 30.66
N LEU A 141 2.20 21.48 30.85
CA LEU A 141 2.52 20.87 32.15
C LEU A 141 3.66 21.57 32.90
N GLU A 142 4.45 22.46 32.27
CA GLU A 142 5.59 23.11 32.92
C GLU A 142 5.28 24.47 33.59
N GLN A 143 4.03 24.95 33.58
CA GLN A 143 3.65 26.23 34.19
C GLN A 143 2.91 26.13 35.53
N CYS A 144 2.92 24.97 36.19
CA CYS A 144 2.31 24.80 37.51
C CYS A 144 3.26 24.19 38.56
N GLU A 145 4.57 24.46 38.50
CA GLU A 145 5.48 24.16 39.61
C GLU A 145 6.50 25.29 39.80
N LYS A 146 6.03 26.46 40.25
CA LYS A 146 6.89 27.41 40.97
C LYS A 146 6.10 28.02 42.12
N GLY A 147 6.22 27.38 43.27
CA GLY A 147 5.71 27.91 44.53
C GLY A 147 5.51 26.80 45.53
N CYS A 148 6.61 26.30 46.12
CA CYS A 148 6.70 25.93 47.54
C CYS A 148 8.17 25.65 47.85
N GLU A 149 8.61 26.22 48.96
CA GLU A 149 10.00 26.35 49.42
C GLU A 149 10.60 25.01 49.87
N GLU A 150 11.92 24.92 49.72
CA GLU A 150 12.76 23.85 50.23
C GLU A 150 12.83 23.89 51.76
N THR A 151 12.48 22.78 52.42
CA THR A 151 13.13 22.37 53.68
C THR A 151 13.38 20.86 53.65
N SER A 152 14.63 20.54 53.36
CA SER A 152 15.51 19.56 54.02
C SER A 152 14.94 18.29 54.68
N GLU A 153 15.67 17.21 54.38
CA GLU A 153 16.03 16.06 55.24
C GLU A 153 15.20 14.75 55.13
N ASP A 154 15.84 13.82 54.41
CA ASP A 154 16.29 12.50 54.86
C ASP A 154 15.34 11.30 54.99
N ASN A 155 15.80 10.24 54.32
CA ASN A 155 15.76 8.82 54.67
C ASN A 155 14.41 8.09 54.66
N SER A 156 14.24 7.19 53.69
CA SER A 156 14.49 5.74 53.85
C SER A 156 13.56 4.86 53.01
N GLU A 157 14.20 3.89 52.36
CA GLU A 157 13.78 2.50 52.16
C GLU A 157 12.39 2.17 51.57
N ASN A 158 12.47 1.56 50.37
CA ASN A 158 11.92 0.24 50.02
C ASN A 158 10.55 -0.16 50.62
N LYS A 159 9.62 -0.57 49.74
CA LYS A 159 9.36 -2.00 49.45
C LYS A 159 8.05 -2.19 48.67
N ALA A 160 8.16 -3.08 47.69
CA ALA A 160 7.11 -3.65 46.87
C ALA A 160 5.86 -4.10 47.63
N THR A 161 4.68 -4.15 46.98
CA THR A 161 4.16 -5.38 46.34
C THR A 161 2.76 -5.18 45.75
N ASN A 162 2.55 -5.93 44.67
CA ASN A 162 1.34 -6.17 43.89
C ASN A 162 0.08 -6.45 44.73
N THR A 163 -1.09 -6.09 44.20
CA THR A 163 -2.24 -7.01 44.15
C THR A 163 -3.26 -6.61 43.09
N SER A 164 -3.95 -7.63 42.65
CA SER A 164 -4.71 -7.86 41.44
C SER A 164 -6.21 -7.52 41.55
N GLU A 165 -6.92 -7.75 40.44
CA GLU A 165 -8.40 -7.89 40.30
C GLU A 165 -9.18 -6.57 40.25
N SER A 166 -10.23 -6.38 39.46
CA SER A 166 -10.97 -7.18 38.46
C SER A 166 -12.08 -6.27 37.93
N GLY A 167 -12.54 -6.51 36.70
CA GLY A 167 -13.98 -6.51 36.41
C GLY A 167 -14.70 -5.18 36.18
N GLU A 168 -15.25 -5.12 34.97
CA GLU A 168 -16.64 -4.75 34.66
C GLU A 168 -16.91 -3.49 33.84
N THR A 169 -17.57 -3.82 32.73
CA THR A 169 -18.24 -3.05 31.70
C THR A 169 -19.32 -2.12 32.24
N SER A 170 -19.41 -0.91 31.66
CA SER A 170 -20.67 -0.19 31.61
C SER A 170 -20.86 0.47 30.25
N SER A 171 -21.64 -0.20 29.41
CA SER A 171 -22.40 0.40 28.32
C SER A 171 -23.31 1.49 28.87
N ALA A 172 -23.27 2.70 28.30
CA ALA A 172 -24.27 3.73 28.55
C ALA A 172 -24.74 4.35 27.24
N SER A 173 -25.96 3.96 26.89
CA SER A 173 -26.90 4.59 25.96
C SER A 173 -27.06 6.09 26.21
N PHE A 174 -26.97 6.91 25.16
CA PHE A 174 -27.27 8.35 25.24
C PHE A 174 -28.69 8.63 24.74
N CYS A 175 -29.62 8.86 25.67
CA CYS A 175 -30.96 9.36 25.38
C CYS A 175 -30.96 10.89 25.24
N GLN A 176 -31.67 11.40 24.22
CA GLN A 176 -32.06 12.80 24.08
C GLN A 176 -32.88 13.28 25.29
N ARG A 177 -32.56 14.45 25.84
CA ARG A 177 -33.38 15.14 26.85
C ARG A 177 -33.78 16.54 26.40
N HIS A 178 -35.09 16.73 26.23
CA HIS A 178 -35.80 18.01 26.27
C HIS A 178 -36.26 18.27 27.72
N ASN A 179 -35.95 19.44 28.30
CA ASN A 179 -36.89 20.49 28.77
C ASN A 179 -36.35 21.39 29.90
N ARG A 180 -36.57 22.70 29.70
CA ARG A 180 -37.02 23.80 30.59
C ARG A 180 -36.41 24.07 31.98
N ASP A 181 -35.87 25.29 32.06
CA ASP A 181 -35.99 26.37 33.06
C ASP A 181 -36.02 26.06 34.57
N GLY A 182 -34.98 26.56 35.25
CA GLY A 182 -34.91 26.79 36.68
C GLY A 182 -33.59 27.49 37.04
N ASN A 183 -33.66 28.79 37.32
CA ASN A 183 -32.56 29.64 37.76
C ASN A 183 -32.14 29.29 39.20
N SER A 184 -30.83 29.14 39.46
CA SER A 184 -30.10 29.80 40.56
C SER A 184 -28.73 29.17 40.85
N GLU A 185 -27.75 30.07 40.91
CA GLU A 185 -26.49 30.05 41.63
C GLU A 185 -25.29 29.24 41.09
N SER A 186 -24.28 30.05 40.75
CA SER A 186 -23.00 29.75 40.17
C SER A 186 -22.13 28.92 41.11
N SER A 187 -21.99 27.65 40.79
CA SER A 187 -20.77 26.90 41.07
C SER A 187 -20.07 26.73 39.71
N GLN A 188 -18.98 27.46 39.48
CA GLN A 188 -18.12 27.25 38.31
C GLN A 188 -17.46 25.87 38.41
N SER A 189 -18.19 24.83 38.04
CA SER A 189 -17.58 23.59 37.57
C SER A 189 -16.86 23.96 36.28
N LYS A 190 -15.53 24.00 36.32
CA LYS A 190 -14.73 24.03 35.09
C LYS A 190 -15.03 22.72 34.35
N SER A 191 -16.02 22.74 33.46
CA SER A 191 -16.19 21.70 32.47
C SER A 191 -14.93 21.70 31.62
N VAL A 192 -14.08 20.68 31.79
CA VAL A 192 -12.96 20.46 30.89
C VAL A 192 -13.58 20.14 29.54
N GLU A 193 -13.55 21.12 28.65
CA GLU A 193 -14.02 20.98 27.27
C GLU A 193 -13.03 20.03 26.58
N LEU A 194 -13.44 18.76 26.40
CA LEU A 194 -12.63 17.77 25.69
C LEU A 194 -12.55 18.20 24.23
N VAL A 195 -11.40 18.77 23.85
CA VAL A 195 -11.13 19.15 22.46
C VAL A 195 -10.74 17.86 21.71
N PRO A 196 -11.47 17.47 20.66
CA PRO A 196 -11.14 16.28 19.89
C PRO A 196 -9.75 16.39 19.26
N ASN A 197 -9.03 15.26 19.19
CA ASN A 197 -7.67 15.21 18.67
C ASN A 197 -7.60 15.40 17.14
N ALA A 198 -8.70 15.10 16.44
CA ALA A 198 -8.79 15.22 15.00
C ALA A 198 -10.15 15.76 14.54
N GLU A 199 -10.11 16.57 13.48
CA GLU A 199 -11.24 17.07 12.70
C GLU A 199 -11.07 16.57 11.25
N ILE A 200 -12.12 15.97 10.70
CA ILE A 200 -12.18 15.49 9.32
C ILE A 200 -13.13 16.42 8.57
N VAL A 201 -12.59 17.14 7.58
CA VAL A 201 -13.34 18.08 6.74
C VAL A 201 -13.63 17.40 5.40
N CYS A 202 -14.91 17.26 5.06
CA CYS A 202 -15.32 16.67 3.79
C CYS A 202 -15.48 17.73 2.70
N GLU A 203 -15.36 17.33 1.43
CA GLU A 203 -15.57 18.22 0.28
C GLU A 203 -16.99 18.81 0.21
N ASP A 204 -17.99 18.13 0.77
CA ASP A 204 -19.37 18.61 0.87
C ASP A 204 -19.59 19.65 1.99
N GLY A 205 -18.51 20.04 2.69
CA GLY A 205 -18.53 20.98 3.81
C GLY A 205 -18.96 20.35 5.14
N SER A 206 -19.16 19.03 5.21
CA SER A 206 -19.42 18.35 6.49
C SER A 206 -18.16 18.16 7.32
N HIS A 207 -18.34 18.15 8.64
CA HIS A 207 -17.26 18.02 9.62
C HIS A 207 -17.52 16.84 10.56
N TYR A 208 -16.46 16.07 10.83
CA TYR A 208 -16.48 14.98 11.80
C TYR A 208 -15.33 15.16 12.79
N TYR A 209 -15.58 14.82 14.05
CA TYR A 209 -14.58 14.93 15.12
C TYR A 209 -14.31 13.56 15.72
N ALA A 210 -13.05 13.28 16.01
CA ALA A 210 -12.64 12.00 16.57
C ALA A 210 -11.40 12.14 17.47
N ASP A 211 -11.30 11.25 18.47
CA ASP A 211 -10.11 11.12 19.31
C ASP A 211 -8.99 10.34 18.62
N HIS A 212 -9.37 9.45 17.70
CA HIS A 212 -8.48 8.57 16.95
C HIS A 212 -8.88 8.52 15.47
N LEU A 213 -7.89 8.45 14.59
CA LEU A 213 -8.07 8.31 13.16
C LEU A 213 -7.31 7.07 12.66
N ILE A 214 -8.00 6.20 11.93
CA ILE A 214 -7.38 5.13 11.17
C ILE A 214 -7.36 5.55 9.70
N CYS A 215 -6.16 5.77 9.15
CA CYS A 215 -5.98 6.14 7.75
C CYS A 215 -5.65 4.88 6.94
N THR A 216 -6.59 4.44 6.10
CA THR A 216 -6.41 3.33 5.16
C THR A 216 -6.37 3.82 3.71
N VAL A 217 -5.92 5.06 3.50
CA VAL A 217 -5.82 5.66 2.16
C VAL A 217 -4.72 4.93 1.39
N PRO A 218 -4.98 4.50 0.13
CA PRO A 218 -3.97 3.79 -0.65
C PRO A 218 -2.68 4.60 -0.80
N LEU A 219 -1.54 3.91 -0.81
CA LEU A 219 -0.22 4.56 -0.94
C LEU A 219 -0.13 5.45 -2.20
N GLY A 220 -0.71 5.03 -3.32
CA GLY A 220 -0.76 5.84 -4.54
C GLY A 220 -1.50 7.17 -4.36
N VAL A 221 -2.58 7.19 -3.56
CA VAL A 221 -3.30 8.42 -3.21
C VAL A 221 -2.49 9.27 -2.25
N LEU A 222 -1.78 8.65 -1.29
CA LEU A 222 -0.87 9.37 -0.41
C LEU A 222 0.26 10.04 -1.20
N LYS A 223 0.79 9.40 -2.24
CA LYS A 223 1.81 10.00 -3.13
C LYS A 223 1.35 11.30 -3.78
N GLU A 224 0.10 11.34 -4.23
CA GLU A 224 -0.44 12.52 -4.90
C GLU A 224 -0.96 13.58 -3.92
N LYS A 225 -1.54 13.14 -2.79
CA LYS A 225 -2.36 14.01 -1.94
C LYS A 225 -1.83 14.16 -0.51
N ALA A 226 -0.76 13.50 -0.08
CA ALA A 226 -0.30 13.59 1.32
C ALA A 226 -0.01 15.03 1.76
N ALA A 227 0.50 15.87 0.85
CA ALA A 227 0.78 17.28 1.11
C ALA A 227 -0.46 18.12 1.46
N THR A 228 -1.64 17.72 0.96
CA THR A 228 -2.91 18.45 1.15
C THR A 228 -3.94 17.69 2.01
N LEU A 229 -3.76 16.37 2.15
CA LEU A 229 -4.64 15.48 2.90
C LEU A 229 -4.49 15.65 4.42
N PHE A 230 -3.31 16.05 4.92
CA PHE A 230 -3.03 16.21 6.35
C PHE A 230 -2.65 17.65 6.70
N SER A 231 -3.22 18.16 7.80
CA SER A 231 -2.90 19.46 8.39
C SER A 231 -2.77 19.34 9.91
N PRO A 232 -1.57 19.50 10.50
CA PRO A 232 -0.30 19.77 9.84
C PRO A 232 0.17 18.62 8.93
N PRO A 233 1.11 18.87 8.00
CA PRO A 233 1.68 17.84 7.15
C PRO A 233 2.28 16.67 7.94
N LEU A 234 2.37 15.50 7.30
CA LEU A 234 3.08 14.37 7.88
C LEU A 234 4.55 14.72 8.13
N LEU A 235 5.16 14.06 9.12
CA LEU A 235 6.60 14.19 9.40
C LEU A 235 7.42 13.81 8.16
N GLN A 236 8.56 14.49 7.97
CA GLN A 236 9.37 14.36 6.75
C GLN A 236 9.74 12.91 6.42
N TYR A 237 10.15 12.11 7.39
CA TYR A 237 10.49 10.70 7.14
C TYR A 237 9.32 9.87 6.57
N LYS A 238 8.06 10.25 6.88
CA LYS A 238 6.89 9.59 6.28
C LYS A 238 6.67 10.06 4.85
N LEU A 239 6.91 11.34 4.57
CA LEU A 239 6.84 11.89 3.22
C LEU A 239 7.95 11.31 2.33
N ASP A 240 9.18 11.19 2.84
CA ASP A 240 10.30 10.58 2.12
C ASP A 240 10.00 9.11 1.76
N SER A 241 9.36 8.37 2.67
CA SER A 241 8.88 7.01 2.37
C SER A 241 7.75 6.96 1.35
N ILE A 242 6.94 8.02 1.27
CA ILE A 242 5.88 8.17 0.27
C ILE A 242 6.46 8.57 -1.10
N GLU A 243 7.44 9.46 -1.17
CA GLU A 243 7.89 10.13 -2.41
C GLU A 243 8.83 9.32 -3.32
N ARG A 244 9.35 8.15 -2.90
CA ARG A 244 10.40 7.40 -3.62
C ARG A 244 10.07 6.82 -5.01
N LEU A 245 9.06 7.29 -5.74
CA LEU A 245 8.81 6.90 -7.14
C LEU A 245 8.70 8.14 -8.04
N LEU A 246 9.77 8.45 -8.78
CA LEU A 246 9.83 9.54 -9.76
C LEU A 246 9.40 9.09 -11.16
N PHE A 247 9.03 10.03 -12.03
CA PHE A 247 8.42 9.81 -13.35
C PHE A 247 9.42 9.88 -14.52
N ASP A 248 9.21 9.02 -15.53
CA ASP A 248 9.83 9.10 -16.86
C ASP A 248 8.74 9.37 -17.92
N ASP A 249 9.12 9.82 -19.13
CA ASP A 249 8.22 9.93 -20.28
C ASP A 249 7.96 8.54 -20.91
N LEU A 250 6.71 8.09 -20.85
CA LEU A 250 6.29 6.73 -21.25
C LEU A 250 5.35 6.71 -22.47
N SER A 251 5.21 7.85 -23.14
CA SER A 251 4.18 8.09 -24.17
C SER A 251 4.15 7.06 -25.29
N ASN A 252 5.32 6.56 -25.70
CA ASN A 252 5.44 5.60 -26.81
C ASN A 252 5.84 4.18 -26.38
N THR A 253 6.00 3.93 -25.09
CA THR A 253 6.65 2.70 -24.59
C THR A 253 5.87 1.99 -23.49
N TRP A 254 4.83 2.60 -22.91
CA TRP A 254 4.07 2.02 -21.79
C TRP A 254 3.61 0.58 -22.04
N TYR A 255 3.16 0.27 -23.27
CA TYR A 255 2.60 -1.03 -23.62
C TYR A 255 3.65 -2.14 -23.67
N HIS A 256 4.95 -1.81 -23.72
CA HIS A 256 6.02 -2.81 -23.59
C HIS A 256 6.07 -3.46 -22.20
N LYS A 257 5.44 -2.86 -21.19
CA LYS A 257 5.33 -3.40 -19.84
C LYS A 257 4.21 -4.43 -19.68
N ILE A 258 3.31 -4.55 -20.67
CA ILE A 258 2.29 -5.61 -20.67
C ILE A 258 3.01 -6.97 -20.74
N TYR A 259 2.93 -7.75 -19.67
CA TYR A 259 3.63 -9.04 -19.58
C TYR A 259 2.83 -10.17 -20.24
N SER A 260 1.51 -10.21 -20.05
CA SER A 260 0.68 -11.28 -20.58
C SER A 260 -0.77 -10.88 -20.78
N PHE A 261 -1.44 -11.62 -21.67
CA PHE A 261 -2.89 -11.65 -21.81
C PHE A 261 -3.40 -13.01 -21.36
N SER A 262 -4.34 -13.03 -20.42
CA SER A 262 -4.96 -14.25 -19.88
C SER A 262 -6.42 -14.34 -20.29
N LYS A 263 -6.88 -15.51 -20.74
CA LYS A 263 -8.30 -15.77 -20.97
C LYS A 263 -9.00 -15.90 -19.62
N LEU A 264 -9.91 -14.99 -19.28
CA LEU A 264 -10.67 -15.03 -18.03
C LEU A 264 -11.92 -15.91 -18.16
N SER A 265 -12.61 -15.81 -19.30
CA SER A 265 -13.70 -16.71 -19.69
C SER A 265 -13.80 -16.75 -21.22
N GLU A 266 -14.91 -17.21 -21.79
CA GLU A 266 -15.04 -17.33 -23.26
C GLU A 266 -14.88 -16.02 -24.03
N THR A 267 -15.13 -14.87 -23.39
CA THR A 267 -15.18 -13.56 -24.08
C THR A 267 -14.18 -12.51 -23.60
N PRO A 268 -13.83 -12.37 -22.29
CA PRO A 268 -12.90 -11.36 -21.83
C PRO A 268 -11.46 -11.89 -21.77
N LEU A 269 -10.55 -11.04 -22.25
CA LEU A 269 -9.11 -11.15 -22.00
C LEU A 269 -8.72 -10.18 -20.88
N LEU A 270 -7.80 -10.61 -20.03
CA LEU A 270 -7.20 -9.81 -18.97
C LEU A 270 -5.74 -9.55 -19.33
N GLY A 271 -5.39 -8.27 -19.52
CA GLY A 271 -4.00 -7.83 -19.69
C GLY A 271 -3.39 -7.43 -18.35
N TRP A 272 -2.13 -7.80 -18.12
CA TRP A 272 -1.42 -7.44 -16.90
C TRP A 272 -0.34 -6.39 -17.19
N ILE A 273 -0.43 -5.26 -16.51
CA ILE A 273 0.55 -4.16 -16.57
C ILE A 273 0.76 -3.60 -15.16
N SER A 274 1.97 -3.18 -14.85
CA SER A 274 2.39 -2.67 -13.55
C SER A 274 3.20 -1.38 -13.70
N GLY A 275 3.55 -0.78 -12.58
CA GLY A 275 4.50 0.32 -12.53
C GLY A 275 4.01 1.65 -13.09
N ARG A 276 4.97 2.49 -13.46
CA ARG A 276 4.72 3.83 -14.02
C ARG A 276 3.98 3.76 -15.35
N GLU A 277 4.15 2.67 -16.10
CA GLU A 277 3.46 2.39 -17.36
C GLU A 277 1.97 2.14 -17.16
N ALA A 278 1.57 1.44 -16.09
CA ALA A 278 0.16 1.32 -15.71
C ALA A 278 -0.43 2.69 -15.37
N LYS A 279 0.28 3.51 -14.58
CA LYS A 279 -0.16 4.88 -14.26
C LYS A 279 -0.27 5.77 -15.51
N TYR A 280 0.64 5.62 -16.47
CA TYR A 280 0.54 6.32 -17.75
C TYR A 280 -0.65 5.83 -18.56
N MET A 281 -0.85 4.51 -18.65
CA MET A 281 -2.02 3.91 -19.31
C MET A 281 -3.33 4.47 -18.74
N GLU A 282 -3.38 4.72 -17.42
CA GLU A 282 -4.53 5.32 -16.75
C GLU A 282 -4.87 6.76 -17.21
N THR A 283 -3.99 7.40 -17.96
CA THR A 283 -4.24 8.73 -18.55
C THR A 283 -4.85 8.66 -19.96
N LEU A 284 -4.82 7.48 -20.59
CA LEU A 284 -5.27 7.27 -21.96
C LEU A 284 -6.78 7.01 -22.02
N SER A 285 -7.42 7.19 -23.17
CA SER A 285 -8.82 6.77 -23.31
C SER A 285 -8.94 5.23 -23.40
N HIS A 286 -10.11 4.70 -23.07
CA HIS A 286 -10.39 3.26 -23.25
C HIS A 286 -10.17 2.81 -24.70
N ASP A 287 -10.48 3.66 -25.69
CA ASP A 287 -10.28 3.36 -27.12
C ASP A 287 -8.79 3.30 -27.48
N GLN A 288 -7.96 4.20 -26.95
CA GLN A 288 -6.51 4.19 -27.18
C GLN A 288 -5.86 2.91 -26.64
N VAL A 289 -6.27 2.49 -25.43
CA VAL A 289 -5.79 1.24 -24.82
C VAL A 289 -6.29 0.02 -25.60
N ALA A 290 -7.57 0.01 -26.01
CA ALA A 290 -8.14 -1.06 -26.83
C ALA A 290 -7.41 -1.23 -28.16
N ASP A 291 -7.13 -0.13 -28.85
CA ASP A 291 -6.44 -0.13 -30.14
C ASP A 291 -5.00 -0.63 -29.97
N THR A 292 -4.27 -0.13 -28.98
CA THR A 292 -2.89 -0.56 -28.69
C THR A 292 -2.83 -2.05 -28.35
N CYS A 293 -3.71 -2.55 -27.48
CA CYS A 293 -3.78 -3.97 -27.14
C CYS A 293 -4.16 -4.84 -28.34
N THR A 294 -5.06 -4.35 -29.20
CA THR A 294 -5.44 -5.05 -30.43
C THR A 294 -4.23 -5.17 -31.37
N ASP A 295 -3.49 -4.08 -31.57
CA ASP A 295 -2.28 -4.08 -32.41
C ASP A 295 -1.21 -5.04 -31.89
N ILE A 296 -1.04 -5.11 -30.57
CA ILE A 296 -0.12 -6.07 -29.93
C ILE A 296 -0.55 -7.50 -30.20
N LEU A 297 -1.83 -7.82 -29.98
CA LEU A 297 -2.37 -9.16 -30.24
C LEU A 297 -2.22 -9.53 -31.72
N MET A 298 -2.47 -8.59 -32.64
CA MET A 298 -2.30 -8.82 -34.08
C MET A 298 -0.87 -9.20 -34.43
N LYS A 299 0.11 -8.51 -33.82
CA LYS A 299 1.55 -8.78 -33.99
C LYS A 299 1.93 -10.13 -33.38
N ILE A 300 1.58 -10.39 -32.12
CA ILE A 300 1.96 -11.62 -31.40
C ILE A 300 1.36 -12.86 -32.06
N LEU A 301 0.09 -12.80 -32.42
CA LEU A 301 -0.61 -13.93 -33.04
C LEU A 301 -0.39 -14.00 -34.56
N SER A 302 0.36 -13.04 -35.13
CA SER A 302 0.56 -12.90 -36.58
C SER A 302 -0.77 -12.95 -37.36
N ASN A 303 -1.81 -12.32 -36.80
CA ASN A 303 -3.17 -12.35 -37.33
C ASN A 303 -3.73 -10.92 -37.44
N PRO A 304 -3.82 -10.35 -38.66
CA PRO A 304 -4.31 -8.98 -38.85
C PRO A 304 -5.84 -8.85 -38.73
N PHE A 305 -6.58 -9.96 -38.56
CA PHE A 305 -8.04 -9.98 -38.52
C PHE A 305 -8.61 -10.06 -37.09
N ILE A 306 -7.79 -9.80 -36.06
CA ILE A 306 -8.28 -9.75 -34.69
C ILE A 306 -9.29 -8.61 -34.56
N PRO A 307 -10.54 -8.90 -34.13
CA PRO A 307 -11.55 -7.86 -34.01
C PRO A 307 -11.22 -6.95 -32.83
N LYS A 308 -11.49 -5.65 -32.97
CA LYS A 308 -11.46 -4.73 -31.84
C LYS A 308 -12.44 -5.20 -30.75
N PRO A 309 -12.06 -5.09 -29.47
CA PRO A 309 -12.96 -5.45 -28.38
C PRO A 309 -14.18 -4.53 -28.39
N LYS A 310 -15.36 -5.07 -28.09
CA LYS A 310 -16.58 -4.26 -27.96
C LYS A 310 -16.53 -3.31 -26.77
N LEU A 311 -15.74 -3.66 -25.77
CA LEU A 311 -15.60 -2.91 -24.54
C LEU A 311 -14.19 -3.14 -23.99
N CYS A 312 -13.49 -2.05 -23.68
CA CYS A 312 -12.26 -2.05 -22.91
C CYS A 312 -12.50 -1.26 -21.62
N ILE A 313 -12.06 -1.83 -20.50
CA ILE A 313 -12.08 -1.20 -19.18
C ILE A 313 -10.71 -1.47 -18.59
N TRP A 314 -10.09 -0.45 -18.04
CA TRP A 314 -8.87 -0.53 -17.27
C TRP A 314 -9.04 0.29 -15.98
#